data_AF-A0A0F9LQ49-F1
#
_entry.id   AF-A0A0F9LQ49-F1
#
_cell.length_a   1.000
_cell.length_b   1.000
_cell.length_c   1.000
_cell.angle_alpha   90.00
_cell.angle_beta   90.00
_cell.angle_gamma   90.00
#
_symmetry.space_group_name_H-M   'P 1'
#
loop_
_entity.id
_entity.type
_entity.pdbx_description
1 polymer ?
#
loop_
_entity_poly.entity_id
_entity_poly.type
_entity_poly.pdbx_seq_one_letter_code
_entity_poly.pdbx_strand_id
1 'polypeptide(L)'
;ELVKYKSEGVIEEIYNECLEKLALILHPIVPHLTEEIWELSGKKNYLSLTSWPIYDEKLITAELDFKWSLMANIMEDINNIKLVMKKEKLEKIFIFVAAGWKNKFYSQLIDLIKKTRNQGEIIKDLMQDDTIRSHGKFINQTVSKLLKNVGKFSKISLTQKEELQFFKEIKQIIEKKFKCSVEIKQEEDSKELKASQALPGKPAIVIL
;
A
#
# COMPACT_ATOMS: atom_id res chain seq x y z
N GLU A 1 -2.06 -24.10 4.71
CA GLU A 1 -1.80 -22.67 5.03
C GLU A 1 -3.02 -21.94 5.61
N LEU A 2 -4.24 -22.14 5.10
CA LEU A 2 -5.46 -21.49 5.63
C LEU A 2 -5.72 -21.72 7.14
N VAL A 3 -5.39 -22.90 7.67
CA VAL A 3 -5.52 -23.21 9.11
C VAL A 3 -4.58 -22.34 9.97
N LYS A 4 -3.41 -21.96 9.45
CA LYS A 4 -2.51 -21.02 10.15
C LYS A 4 -3.09 -19.62 10.20
N TYR A 5 -3.82 -19.21 9.15
CA TYR A 5 -4.50 -17.93 9.09
C TYR A 5 -5.51 -17.74 10.23
N LYS A 6 -6.30 -18.77 10.55
CA LYS A 6 -7.24 -18.73 11.70
C LYS A 6 -6.52 -18.52 13.05
N SER A 7 -5.32 -19.09 13.21
CA SER A 7 -4.54 -18.98 14.46
C SER A 7 -3.74 -17.67 14.61
N GLU A 8 -3.68 -16.82 13.57
CA GLU A 8 -2.78 -15.65 13.55
C GLU A 8 -3.42 -14.33 14.04
N GLY A 9 -4.58 -14.41 14.70
CA GLY A 9 -5.29 -13.25 15.23
C GLY A 9 -6.17 -12.54 14.20
N VAL A 10 -6.73 -13.31 13.26
CA VAL A 10 -7.71 -12.80 12.29
C VAL A 10 -9.03 -12.55 13.00
N ILE A 11 -9.70 -11.47 12.62
CA ILE A 11 -11.08 -11.19 13.05
C ILE A 11 -11.95 -12.34 12.54
N GLU A 12 -12.36 -13.23 13.44
CA GLU A 12 -13.06 -14.48 13.10
C GLU A 12 -14.32 -14.23 12.26
N GLU A 13 -15.01 -13.12 12.52
CA GLU A 13 -16.15 -12.66 11.75
C GLU A 13 -15.80 -12.46 10.26
N ILE A 14 -14.73 -11.72 9.97
CA ILE A 14 -14.27 -11.46 8.59
C ILE A 14 -13.84 -12.76 7.92
N TYR A 15 -13.14 -13.63 8.65
CA TYR A 15 -12.71 -14.93 8.12
C TYR A 15 -13.91 -15.79 7.69
N ASN A 16 -14.92 -15.91 8.57
CA ASN A 16 -16.11 -16.69 8.30
C ASN A 16 -16.92 -16.08 7.14
N GLU A 17 -17.03 -14.74 7.08
CA GLU A 17 -17.69 -14.05 5.96
C GLU A 17 -16.98 -14.32 4.63
N CYS A 18 -15.64 -14.23 4.59
CA CYS A 18 -14.86 -14.54 3.40
C CYS A 18 -15.00 -16.00 2.97
N LEU A 19 -14.99 -16.94 3.92
CA LEU A 19 -15.16 -18.36 3.66
C LEU A 19 -16.54 -18.64 3.07
N GLU A 20 -17.59 -18.02 3.62
CA GLU A 20 -18.96 -18.12 3.14
C GLU A 20 -19.08 -17.63 1.68
N LYS A 21 -18.59 -16.41 1.42
CA LYS A 21 -18.60 -15.81 0.08
C LYS A 21 -17.77 -16.61 -0.92
N LEU A 22 -16.62 -17.14 -0.51
CA LEU A 22 -15.76 -17.95 -1.37
C LEU A 22 -16.44 -19.29 -1.73
N ALA A 23 -17.10 -19.95 -0.78
CA ALA A 23 -17.85 -21.17 -1.04
C ALA A 23 -18.96 -20.93 -2.08
N LEU A 24 -19.70 -19.83 -1.94
CA LEU A 24 -20.72 -19.42 -2.91
C LEU A 24 -20.14 -19.20 -4.31
N ILE A 25 -19.03 -18.47 -4.42
CA ILE A 25 -18.39 -18.15 -5.71
C ILE A 25 -17.87 -19.42 -6.39
N LEU A 26 -17.32 -20.37 -5.61
CA LEU A 26 -16.76 -21.61 -6.13
C LEU A 26 -17.80 -22.70 -6.40
N HIS A 27 -19.02 -22.57 -5.87
CA HIS A 27 -20.06 -23.59 -5.97
C HIS A 27 -20.37 -24.05 -7.41
N PRO A 28 -20.47 -23.16 -8.42
CA PRO A 28 -20.69 -23.59 -9.80
C PRO A 28 -19.56 -24.45 -10.40
N ILE A 29 -18.37 -24.41 -9.81
CA ILE A 29 -17.18 -25.13 -10.30
C ILE A 29 -16.95 -26.42 -9.50
N VAL A 30 -17.12 -26.36 -8.18
CA VAL A 30 -16.81 -27.48 -7.26
C VAL A 30 -17.95 -27.67 -6.25
N PRO A 31 -19.15 -28.09 -6.68
CA PRO A 31 -20.35 -28.07 -5.85
C PRO A 31 -20.26 -29.00 -4.64
N HIS A 32 -19.75 -30.23 -4.81
CA HIS A 32 -19.64 -31.18 -3.72
C HIS A 32 -18.73 -30.67 -2.59
N LEU A 33 -17.56 -30.12 -2.93
CA LEU A 33 -16.62 -29.59 -1.93
C LEU A 33 -17.19 -28.39 -1.18
N THR A 34 -17.89 -27.50 -1.91
CA THR A 34 -18.43 -26.27 -1.33
C THR A 34 -19.63 -26.55 -0.43
N GLU A 35 -20.45 -27.55 -0.72
CA GLU A 35 -21.52 -28.05 0.18
C GLU A 35 -20.93 -28.63 1.48
N GLU A 36 -19.88 -29.44 1.40
CA GLU A 36 -19.19 -29.96 2.60
C GLU A 36 -18.61 -28.82 3.46
N ILE A 37 -17.96 -27.83 2.83
CA ILE A 37 -17.45 -26.64 3.54
C ILE A 37 -18.59 -25.85 4.20
N TRP A 38 -19.73 -25.74 3.53
CA TRP A 38 -20.91 -25.04 4.02
C TRP A 38 -21.53 -25.72 5.25
N GLU A 39 -21.66 -27.05 5.21
CA GLU A 39 -22.14 -27.86 6.34
C GLU A 39 -21.16 -27.78 7.53
N LEU A 40 -19.86 -27.92 7.28
CA LEU A 40 -18.81 -27.78 8.30
C LEU A 40 -18.79 -26.38 8.94
N SER A 41 -19.26 -25.36 8.22
CA SER A 41 -19.41 -23.99 8.73
C SER A 41 -20.69 -23.79 9.57
N GLY A 42 -21.45 -24.85 9.84
CA GLY A 42 -22.64 -24.85 10.68
C GLY A 42 -23.92 -24.39 9.99
N LYS A 43 -23.92 -24.31 8.65
CA LYS A 43 -25.10 -23.91 7.87
C LYS A 43 -25.95 -25.15 7.57
N LYS A 44 -27.27 -25.03 7.71
CA LYS A 44 -28.21 -26.18 7.64
C LYS A 44 -28.90 -26.37 6.28
N ASN A 45 -28.88 -25.36 5.42
CA ASN A 45 -29.52 -25.41 4.11
C ASN A 45 -28.49 -25.73 3.05
N TYR A 46 -28.91 -26.30 1.91
CA TYR A 46 -28.04 -26.49 0.75
C TYR A 46 -27.51 -25.17 0.21
N LEU A 47 -26.21 -25.11 -0.05
CA LEU A 47 -25.54 -23.98 -0.67
C LEU A 47 -26.14 -23.67 -2.05
N SER A 48 -26.50 -24.70 -2.81
CA SER A 48 -27.15 -24.58 -4.13
C SER A 48 -28.46 -23.77 -4.14
N LEU A 49 -29.14 -23.67 -2.99
CA LEU A 49 -30.40 -22.93 -2.85
C LEU A 49 -30.21 -21.52 -2.30
N THR A 50 -28.98 -21.13 -1.99
CA THR A 50 -28.67 -19.81 -1.42
C THR A 50 -28.51 -18.76 -2.52
N SER A 51 -28.73 -17.50 -2.15
CA SER A 51 -28.56 -16.37 -3.06
C SER A 51 -27.08 -16.10 -3.32
N TRP A 52 -26.79 -15.62 -4.53
CA TRP A 52 -25.45 -15.18 -4.90
C TRP A 52 -24.94 -14.06 -3.97
N PRO A 53 -23.65 -14.05 -3.59
CA PRO A 53 -23.13 -13.07 -2.64
C PRO A 53 -23.20 -11.65 -3.21
N ILE A 54 -23.57 -10.71 -2.35
CA ILE A 54 -23.60 -9.28 -2.63
C ILE A 54 -22.31 -8.65 -2.09
N TYR A 55 -21.75 -7.72 -2.85
CA TYR A 55 -20.57 -6.96 -2.43
C TYR A 55 -20.98 -5.64 -1.76
N ASP A 56 -20.15 -5.14 -0.85
CA ASP A 56 -20.35 -3.84 -0.23
C ASP A 56 -19.55 -2.77 -1.00
N GLU A 57 -20.26 -1.87 -1.67
CA GLU A 57 -19.67 -0.73 -2.40
C GLU A 57 -18.81 0.16 -1.49
N LYS A 58 -19.11 0.23 -0.19
CA LYS A 58 -18.34 1.03 0.76
C LYS A 58 -16.93 0.50 1.00
N LEU A 59 -16.70 -0.79 0.72
CA LEU A 59 -15.37 -1.40 0.82
C LEU A 59 -14.54 -1.17 -0.45
N ILE A 60 -15.17 -0.79 -1.56
CA ILE A 60 -14.51 -0.54 -2.85
C ILE A 60 -14.20 0.95 -2.95
N THR A 61 -13.20 1.39 -2.20
CA THR A 61 -12.72 2.78 -2.26
C THR A 61 -11.33 2.82 -2.87
N ALA A 62 -11.09 3.82 -3.71
CA ALA A 62 -9.80 4.00 -4.35
C ALA A 62 -8.67 4.30 -3.33
N GLU A 63 -9.02 4.78 -2.13
CA GLU A 63 -8.07 4.91 -1.01
C GLU A 63 -7.63 3.54 -0.48
N LEU A 64 -8.55 2.59 -0.29
CA LEU A 64 -8.24 1.22 0.11
C LEU A 64 -7.38 0.52 -0.93
N ASP A 65 -7.73 0.64 -2.22
CA ASP A 65 -6.94 0.09 -3.32
C ASP A 65 -5.52 0.65 -3.31
N PHE A 66 -5.38 1.96 -3.08
CA PHE A 66 -4.08 2.60 -2.96
C PHE A 66 -3.28 2.06 -1.78
N LYS A 67 -3.88 1.99 -0.57
CA LYS A 67 -3.24 1.40 0.62
C LYS A 67 -2.84 -0.06 0.40
N TRP A 68 -3.70 -0.86 -0.21
CA TRP A 68 -3.41 -2.26 -0.52
C TRP A 68 -2.24 -2.41 -1.48
N SER A 69 -2.26 -1.67 -2.60
CA SER A 69 -1.17 -1.69 -3.57
C SER A 69 0.15 -1.21 -2.94
N LEU A 70 0.11 -0.19 -2.07
CA LEU A 70 1.28 0.29 -1.34
C LEU A 70 1.86 -0.80 -0.44
N MET A 71 1.03 -1.51 0.33
CA MET A 71 1.47 -2.63 1.16
C MET A 71 2.11 -3.74 0.31
N ALA A 72 1.47 -4.12 -0.79
CA ALA A 72 1.94 -5.17 -1.69
C ALA A 72 3.31 -4.82 -2.29
N ASN A 73 3.45 -3.60 -2.81
CA ASN A 73 4.69 -3.09 -3.39
C ASN A 73 5.83 -3.10 -2.36
N ILE A 74 5.58 -2.69 -1.11
CA ILE A 74 6.60 -2.70 -0.05
C ILE A 74 7.05 -4.11 0.27
N MET A 75 6.11 -5.05 0.38
CA MET A 75 6.45 -6.45 0.62
C MET A 75 7.30 -7.03 -0.52
N GLU A 76 6.98 -6.68 -1.77
CA GLU A 76 7.74 -7.08 -2.94
C GLU A 76 9.14 -6.43 -2.94
N ASP A 77 9.24 -5.13 -2.67
CA ASP A 77 10.50 -4.40 -2.60
C ASP A 77 11.43 -4.98 -1.51
N ILE A 78 10.90 -5.26 -0.31
CA ILE A 78 11.67 -5.92 0.76
C ILE A 78 12.18 -7.28 0.29
N ASN A 79 11.32 -8.07 -0.37
CA ASN A 79 11.71 -9.38 -0.88
C ASN A 79 12.78 -9.28 -1.98
N ASN A 80 12.65 -8.33 -2.89
CA ASN A 80 13.63 -8.07 -3.95
C ASN A 80 14.97 -7.63 -3.36
N ILE A 81 14.98 -6.73 -2.38
CA ILE A 81 16.20 -6.31 -1.69
C ILE A 81 16.84 -7.51 -0.96
N LYS A 82 16.04 -8.33 -0.28
CA LYS A 82 16.52 -9.57 0.37
C LYS A 82 17.20 -10.51 -0.62
N LEU A 83 16.58 -10.73 -1.78
CA LEU A 83 17.13 -11.57 -2.86
C LEU A 83 18.46 -11.01 -3.38
N VAL A 84 18.54 -9.69 -3.59
CA VAL A 84 19.77 -9.02 -4.06
C VAL A 84 20.89 -9.11 -3.02
N MET A 85 20.57 -8.93 -1.73
CA MET A 85 21.53 -9.02 -0.64
C MET A 85 22.01 -10.45 -0.35
N LYS A 86 21.33 -11.47 -0.90
CA LYS A 86 21.59 -12.90 -0.64
C LYS A 86 21.65 -13.25 0.86
N LYS A 87 20.93 -12.51 1.70
CA LYS A 87 20.82 -12.77 3.13
C LYS A 87 19.59 -13.62 3.43
N GLU A 88 19.78 -14.76 4.11
CA GLU A 88 18.67 -15.63 4.51
C GLU A 88 17.82 -15.01 5.62
N LYS A 89 18.47 -14.30 6.56
CA LYS A 89 17.84 -13.63 7.70
C LYS A 89 18.09 -12.13 7.64
N LEU A 90 17.03 -11.37 7.93
CA LEU A 90 17.08 -9.92 8.05
C LEU A 90 17.10 -9.58 9.54
N GLU A 91 17.98 -8.68 9.95
CA GLU A 91 18.05 -8.27 11.36
C GLU A 91 17.10 -7.10 11.62
N LYS A 92 17.14 -6.12 10.71
CA LYS A 92 16.38 -4.89 10.85
C LYS A 92 15.99 -4.29 9.51
N ILE A 93 14.75 -3.83 9.42
CA ILE A 93 14.22 -3.10 8.26
C ILE A 93 13.85 -1.69 8.71
N PHE A 94 14.38 -0.69 8.01
CA PHE A 94 13.99 0.70 8.16
C PHE A 94 13.08 1.10 7.00
N ILE A 95 11.93 1.65 7.34
CA ILE A 95 10.99 2.23 6.39
C ILE A 95 11.00 3.75 6.62
N PHE A 96 11.44 4.49 5.60
CA PHE A 96 11.51 5.94 5.65
C PHE A 96 10.31 6.56 4.95
N VAL A 97 9.57 7.39 5.68
CA VAL A 97 8.46 8.20 5.17
C VAL A 97 9.02 9.51 4.64
N ALA A 98 8.50 9.95 3.50
CA ALA A 98 8.92 11.20 2.86
C ALA A 98 8.71 12.42 3.76
N ALA A 99 9.58 13.42 3.59
CA ALA A 99 9.49 14.70 4.27
C ALA A 99 8.19 15.46 3.94
N GLY A 100 7.73 16.31 4.86
CA GLY A 100 6.41 16.96 4.75
C GLY A 100 6.28 17.86 3.51
N TRP A 101 7.37 18.49 3.08
CA TRP A 101 7.41 19.32 1.88
C TRP A 101 7.19 18.51 0.59
N LYS A 102 7.61 17.24 0.55
CA LYS A 102 7.37 16.36 -0.61
C LYS A 102 5.88 16.07 -0.75
N ASN A 103 5.18 15.76 0.33
CA ASN A 103 3.73 15.55 0.28
C ASN A 103 3.00 16.81 -0.22
N LYS A 104 3.39 18.01 0.25
CA LYS A 104 2.84 19.28 -0.25
C LYS A 104 3.10 19.46 -1.75
N PHE A 105 4.34 19.25 -2.18
CA PHE A 105 4.74 19.32 -3.58
C PHE A 105 3.92 18.36 -4.46
N TYR A 106 3.80 17.09 -4.07
CA TYR A 106 3.03 16.09 -4.83
C TYR A 106 1.54 16.41 -4.87
N SER A 107 0.96 16.92 -3.76
CA SER A 107 -0.44 17.36 -3.72
C SER A 107 -0.69 18.51 -4.69
N GLN A 108 0.13 19.55 -4.64
CA GLN A 108 0.03 20.69 -5.56
C GLN A 108 0.26 20.26 -7.02
N LEU A 109 1.23 19.38 -7.26
CA LEU A 109 1.52 18.86 -8.58
C LEU A 109 0.33 18.11 -9.17
N ILE A 110 -0.34 17.24 -8.40
CA ILE A 110 -1.51 16.50 -8.85
C ILE A 110 -2.65 17.46 -9.23
N ASP A 111 -2.89 18.49 -8.43
CA ASP A 111 -3.93 19.48 -8.72
C ASP A 111 -3.61 20.38 -9.91
N LEU A 112 -2.33 20.71 -10.12
CA LEU A 112 -1.88 21.44 -11.31
C LEU A 112 -1.97 20.59 -12.58
N ILE A 113 -1.61 19.30 -12.53
CA ILE A 113 -1.71 18.38 -13.67
C ILE A 113 -3.18 18.20 -14.13
N LYS A 114 -4.15 18.30 -13.21
CA LYS A 114 -5.58 18.30 -13.56
C LYS A 114 -5.98 19.54 -14.37
N LYS A 115 -5.33 20.68 -14.13
CA LYS A 115 -5.65 21.97 -14.75
C LYS A 115 -4.87 22.21 -16.05
N THR A 116 -3.58 21.91 -16.05
CA THR A 116 -2.67 22.23 -17.14
C THR A 116 -1.63 21.13 -17.31
N ARG A 117 -1.28 20.80 -18.57
CA ARG A 117 -0.18 19.89 -18.91
C ARG A 117 1.12 20.61 -19.31
N ASN A 118 1.15 21.93 -19.19
CA ASN A 118 2.30 22.74 -19.55
C ASN A 118 3.35 22.70 -18.42
N GLN A 119 4.51 22.12 -18.73
CA GLN A 119 5.61 21.97 -17.78
C GLN A 119 6.07 23.31 -17.19
N GLY A 120 6.13 24.37 -18.01
CA GLY A 120 6.62 25.68 -17.57
C GLY A 120 5.70 26.35 -16.55
N GLU A 121 4.39 26.25 -16.75
CA GLU A 121 3.38 26.81 -15.84
C GLU A 121 3.35 26.06 -14.50
N ILE A 122 3.39 24.71 -14.56
CA ILE A 122 3.43 23.88 -13.36
C ILE A 122 4.65 24.22 -12.49
N ILE A 123 5.84 24.35 -13.11
CA ILE A 123 7.06 24.71 -12.37
C ILE A 123 6.94 26.11 -11.78
N LYS A 124 6.41 27.08 -12.55
CA LYS A 124 6.26 28.45 -12.07
C LYS A 124 5.36 28.53 -10.83
N ASP A 125 4.25 27.81 -10.83
CA ASP A 125 3.32 27.79 -9.69
C ASP A 125 3.89 27.05 -8.47
N LEU A 126 4.59 25.92 -8.69
CA LEU A 126 5.26 25.20 -7.60
C LEU A 126 6.42 26.00 -6.98
N MET A 127 7.03 26.90 -7.74
CA MET A 127 8.13 27.76 -7.27
C MET A 127 7.65 29.00 -6.50
N GLN A 128 6.33 29.24 -6.41
CA GLN A 128 5.77 30.32 -5.57
C GLN A 128 5.80 29.98 -4.08
N ASP A 129 5.89 28.69 -3.72
CA ASP A 129 5.96 28.24 -2.34
C ASP A 129 7.42 28.19 -1.87
N ASP A 130 7.77 28.98 -0.85
CA ASP A 130 9.12 29.10 -0.32
C ASP A 130 9.69 27.77 0.18
N THR A 131 8.82 26.85 0.66
CA THR A 131 9.25 25.54 1.18
C THR A 131 9.63 24.56 0.08
N ILE A 132 9.08 24.76 -1.12
CA ILE A 132 9.29 23.91 -2.29
C ILE A 132 10.44 24.48 -3.14
N ARG A 133 10.53 25.81 -3.23
CA ARG A 133 11.55 26.53 -4.00
C ARG A 133 13.00 26.14 -3.66
N SER A 134 13.28 25.83 -2.40
CA SER A 134 14.59 25.34 -1.92
C SER A 134 15.07 24.07 -2.63
N HIS A 135 14.15 23.29 -3.23
CA HIS A 135 14.43 21.99 -3.86
C HIS A 135 14.28 22.00 -5.40
N GLY A 136 14.47 23.16 -6.05
CA GLY A 136 14.23 23.38 -7.48
C GLY A 136 14.81 22.34 -8.46
N LYS A 137 16.02 21.82 -8.21
CA LYS A 137 16.63 20.78 -9.07
C LYS A 137 15.83 19.48 -9.06
N PHE A 138 15.38 19.05 -7.89
CA PHE A 138 14.57 17.85 -7.72
C PHE A 138 13.20 18.02 -8.41
N ILE A 139 12.57 19.18 -8.24
CA ILE A 139 11.27 19.52 -8.83
C ILE A 139 11.32 19.40 -10.35
N ASN A 140 12.29 20.03 -11.02
CA ASN A 140 12.39 20.02 -12.47
C ASN A 140 12.55 18.59 -13.02
N GLN A 141 13.39 17.77 -12.38
CA GLN A 141 13.58 16.37 -12.78
C GLN A 141 12.31 15.54 -12.56
N THR A 142 11.64 15.75 -11.42
CA THR A 142 10.45 15.01 -11.03
C THR A 142 9.26 15.37 -11.92
N VAL A 143 8.98 16.65 -12.16
CA VAL A 143 7.93 17.12 -13.09
C VAL A 143 8.18 16.60 -14.51
N SER A 144 9.42 16.66 -15.01
CA SER A 144 9.75 16.14 -16.35
C SER A 144 9.51 14.64 -16.48
N LYS A 145 9.80 13.85 -15.43
CA LYS A 145 9.57 12.40 -15.42
C LYS A 145 8.08 12.06 -15.28
N LEU A 146 7.36 12.84 -14.48
CA LEU A 146 5.93 12.68 -14.24
C LEU A 146 5.08 12.99 -15.48
N LEU A 147 5.35 14.10 -16.17
CA LEU A 147 4.64 14.47 -17.40
C LEU A 147 4.84 13.47 -18.54
N LYS A 148 5.96 12.74 -18.55
CA LYS A 148 6.19 11.64 -19.50
C LYS A 148 5.39 10.37 -19.16
N ASN A 149 4.95 10.21 -17.91
CA ASN A 149 4.31 8.99 -17.40
C ASN A 149 3.04 9.30 -16.59
N VAL A 150 2.21 10.25 -17.04
CA VAL A 150 1.04 10.74 -16.29
C VAL A 150 0.06 9.64 -15.92
N GLY A 151 -0.09 8.61 -16.77
CA GLY A 151 -1.02 7.49 -16.53
C GLY A 151 -0.62 6.53 -15.41
N LYS A 152 0.60 6.61 -14.88
CA LYS A 152 1.09 5.72 -13.80
C LYS A 152 0.90 6.28 -12.39
N PHE A 153 0.49 7.54 -12.25
CA PHE A 153 0.38 8.15 -10.93
C PHE A 153 -1.05 8.06 -10.41
N SER A 154 -1.16 7.50 -9.20
CA SER A 154 -2.38 7.51 -8.41
C SER A 154 -2.90 8.95 -8.30
N LYS A 155 -4.19 9.14 -8.59
CA LYS A 155 -4.88 10.42 -8.37
C LYS A 155 -5.03 10.77 -6.88
N ILE A 156 -4.63 9.85 -6.01
CA ILE A 156 -4.84 9.90 -4.57
C ILE A 156 -3.48 10.06 -3.91
N SER A 157 -3.35 11.14 -3.15
CA SER A 157 -2.23 11.37 -2.26
C SER A 157 -2.74 11.20 -0.83
N LEU A 158 -2.09 10.33 -0.08
CA LEU A 158 -2.25 10.30 1.37
C LEU A 158 -1.50 11.49 1.97
N THR A 159 -2.02 12.01 3.08
CA THR A 159 -1.26 12.95 3.91
C THR A 159 -0.13 12.22 4.63
N GLN A 160 0.92 12.96 5.02
CA GLN A 160 2.06 12.38 5.74
C GLN A 160 1.64 11.67 7.04
N LYS A 161 0.59 12.18 7.71
CA LYS A 161 0.05 11.58 8.93
C LYS A 161 -0.64 10.25 8.66
N GLU A 162 -1.45 10.17 7.61
CA GLU A 162 -2.13 8.94 7.20
C GLU A 162 -1.14 7.87 6.75
N GLU A 163 -0.10 8.25 6.00
CA GLU A 163 0.97 7.32 5.62
C GLU A 163 1.69 6.77 6.85
N LEU A 164 2.04 7.63 7.80
CA LEU A 164 2.73 7.22 9.02
C LEU A 164 1.85 6.29 9.88
N GLN A 165 0.55 6.57 9.97
CA GLN A 165 -0.42 5.71 10.63
C GLN A 165 -0.54 4.35 9.92
N PHE A 166 -0.67 4.36 8.60
CA PHE A 166 -0.71 3.15 7.77
C PHE A 166 0.57 2.30 7.94
N PHE A 167 1.75 2.93 7.95
CA PHE A 167 3.00 2.21 8.18
C PHE A 167 3.05 1.58 9.58
N LYS A 168 2.54 2.26 10.60
CA LYS A 168 2.44 1.70 11.96
C LYS A 168 1.53 0.46 12.01
N GLU A 169 0.42 0.48 11.27
CA GLU A 169 -0.51 -0.64 11.19
C GLU A 169 0.13 -1.85 10.49
N ILE A 170 0.76 -1.64 9.33
CA ILE A 170 1.41 -2.73 8.59
C ILE A 170 2.72 -3.21 9.22
N LYS A 171 3.30 -2.45 10.16
CA LYS A 171 4.56 -2.80 10.83
C LYS A 171 4.54 -4.23 11.35
N GLN A 172 3.49 -4.59 12.09
CA GLN A 172 3.35 -5.91 12.69
C GLN A 172 3.27 -7.02 11.63
N ILE A 173 2.64 -6.74 10.49
CA ILE A 173 2.51 -7.68 9.37
C ILE A 173 3.90 -7.95 8.77
N ILE A 174 4.70 -6.90 8.56
CA ILE A 174 6.06 -7.00 8.02
C ILE A 174 6.98 -7.72 9.00
N GLU A 175 6.93 -7.38 10.29
CA GLU A 175 7.73 -8.02 11.34
C GLU A 175 7.45 -9.53 11.42
N LYS A 176 6.18 -9.94 11.38
CA LYS A 176 5.78 -11.35 11.37
C LYS A 176 6.26 -12.08 10.11
N LYS A 177 6.06 -11.47 8.93
CA LYS A 177 6.40 -12.08 7.64
C LYS A 177 7.91 -12.29 7.47
N PHE A 178 8.71 -11.31 7.84
CA PHE A 178 10.16 -11.34 7.65
C PHE A 178 10.95 -11.74 8.90
N LYS A 179 10.27 -11.93 10.04
CA LYS A 179 10.86 -12.32 11.33
C LYS A 179 12.00 -11.40 11.76
N CYS A 180 11.83 -10.10 11.56
CA CYS A 180 12.84 -9.08 11.80
C CYS A 180 12.22 -7.85 12.48
N SER A 181 13.05 -7.02 13.09
CA SER A 181 12.59 -5.76 13.68
C SER A 181 12.33 -4.70 12.59
N VAL A 182 11.19 -4.01 12.66
CA VAL A 182 10.86 -2.93 11.70
C VAL A 182 10.82 -1.59 12.43
N GLU A 183 11.53 -0.59 11.90
CA GLU A 183 11.53 0.77 12.43
C GLU A 183 11.07 1.75 11.36
N ILE A 184 10.07 2.55 11.69
CA ILE A 184 9.51 3.58 10.80
C ILE A 184 10.11 4.90 11.23
N LYS A 185 10.80 5.58 10.31
CA LYS A 185 11.42 6.88 10.54
C LYS A 185 10.93 7.90 9.52
N GLN A 186 10.94 9.16 9.91
CA GLN A 186 10.81 10.24 8.95
C GLN A 186 12.15 10.49 8.27
N GLU A 187 12.10 10.91 7.01
CA GLU A 187 13.29 11.33 6.27
C GLU A 187 14.06 12.45 6.99
N GLU A 188 13.35 13.38 7.63
CA GLU A 188 13.92 14.56 8.31
C GLU A 188 14.78 14.18 9.53
N ASP A 189 14.47 13.06 10.19
CA ASP A 189 15.16 12.59 11.39
C ASP A 189 16.32 11.63 11.08
N SER A 190 16.51 11.25 9.82
CA SER A 190 17.49 10.24 9.42
C SER A 190 18.73 10.85 8.77
N LYS A 191 19.90 10.36 9.17
CA LYS A 191 21.19 10.71 8.54
C LYS A 191 21.52 9.86 7.31
N GLU A 192 20.65 8.92 6.94
CA GLU A 192 20.93 7.99 5.84
C GLU A 192 20.66 8.61 4.46
N LEU A 193 21.61 8.46 3.55
CA LEU A 193 21.51 8.93 2.15
C LEU A 193 20.29 8.35 1.42
N LYS A 194 19.89 7.12 1.73
CA LYS A 194 18.72 6.46 1.13
C LYS A 194 17.39 7.05 1.61
N ALA A 195 17.34 7.65 2.81
CA ALA A 195 16.12 8.29 3.30
C ALA A 195 15.68 9.44 2.38
N SER A 196 16.64 10.16 1.77
CA SER A 196 16.38 11.24 0.81
C SER A 196 15.60 10.82 -0.45
N GLN A 197 15.59 9.52 -0.75
CA GLN A 197 14.91 8.95 -1.91
C GLN A 197 13.45 8.60 -1.64
N ALA A 198 12.97 8.72 -0.40
CA ALA A 198 11.57 8.47 -0.05
C ALA A 198 10.66 9.45 -0.79
N LEU A 199 9.57 8.95 -1.36
CA LEU A 199 8.54 9.72 -2.02
C LEU A 199 7.17 9.39 -1.39
N PRO A 200 6.19 10.32 -1.44
CA PRO A 200 4.83 10.02 -1.04
C PRO A 200 4.30 8.82 -1.86
N GLY A 201 3.75 7.81 -1.20
CA GLY A 201 3.31 6.55 -1.79
C GLY A 201 4.43 5.61 -2.24
N LYS A 202 5.70 5.95 -2.00
CA LYS A 202 6.87 5.09 -2.25
C LYS A 202 7.94 5.33 -1.17
N PRO A 203 7.81 4.69 0.01
CA PRO A 203 8.79 4.86 1.08
C PRO A 203 10.15 4.33 0.65
N ALA A 204 11.22 4.91 1.22
CA ALA A 204 12.55 4.34 1.04
C ALA A 204 12.77 3.21 2.05
N ILE A 205 13.31 2.08 1.57
CA ILE A 205 13.52 0.88 2.39
C ILE A 205 15.02 0.62 2.52
N VAL A 206 15.47 0.44 3.75
CA VAL A 206 16.85 0.02 4.06
C VAL A 206 16.80 -1.22 4.92
N ILE A 207 17.60 -2.22 4.54
CA ILE A 207 17.67 -3.50 5.22
C ILE A 207 19.10 -3.68 5.75
N LEU A 208 19.21 -4.06 7.01
CA LEU A 208 20.46 -4.49 7.65
C LEU A 208 20.52 -6.02 7.71
#